data_AF-A0A351KU85-F1
#
_entry.id   AF-A0A351KU85-F1
#
_cell.length_a   1.000
_cell.length_b   1.000
_cell.length_c   1.000
_cell.angle_alpha   90.00
_cell.angle_beta   90.00
_cell.angle_gamma   90.00
#
_symmetry.space_group_name_H-M   'P 1'
#
loop_
_entity.id
_entity.type
_entity.pdbx_description
1 polymer ?
#
loop_
_entity_poly.entity_id
_entity_poly.type
_entity_poly.pdbx_seq_one_letter_code
_entity_poly.pdbx_strand_id
1 'polypeptide(L)'
;MTTSTNETLTIKLPGFSYIDLYDPIRLAELTTVFEQELQKHCASLYQRYVAYRNGNGEDMKPEEVSELLVELAPVLGDFVARLFGVESERAAQTQRIRFDFE
;
A
#
# COMPACT_ATOMS: atom_id res chain seq x y z
N MET A 1 22.41 -22.96 -19.50
CA MET A 1 22.72 -21.61 -18.95
C MET A 1 21.49 -20.76 -19.21
N THR A 2 20.58 -20.66 -18.25
CA THR A 2 19.43 -19.74 -18.36
C THR A 2 19.95 -18.35 -18.06
N THR A 3 20.02 -17.49 -19.08
CA THR A 3 20.25 -16.07 -18.91
C THR A 3 19.10 -15.49 -18.08
N SER A 4 19.36 -15.17 -16.82
CA SER A 4 18.45 -14.35 -16.02
C SER A 4 18.36 -12.98 -16.70
N THR A 5 17.22 -12.70 -17.33
CA THR A 5 16.88 -11.37 -17.85
C THR A 5 16.93 -10.42 -16.67
N ASN A 6 17.77 -9.39 -16.74
CA ASN A 6 17.85 -8.37 -15.69
C ASN A 6 16.62 -7.47 -15.83
N GLU A 7 15.47 -7.96 -15.37
CA GLU A 7 14.20 -7.24 -15.45
C GLU A 7 14.30 -5.97 -14.59
N THR A 8 14.29 -4.83 -15.26
CA THR A 8 14.32 -3.54 -14.56
C THR A 8 12.96 -3.33 -13.91
N LEU A 9 12.95 -3.15 -12.58
CA LEU A 9 11.73 -2.87 -11.84
C LEU A 9 11.14 -1.53 -12.33
N THR A 10 9.88 -1.54 -12.74
CA THR A 10 9.19 -0.37 -13.27
C THR A 10 7.97 -0.04 -12.42
N ILE A 11 7.71 1.25 -12.27
CA ILE A 11 6.50 1.76 -11.62
C ILE A 11 5.40 1.88 -12.66
N LYS A 12 4.20 1.37 -12.35
CA LYS A 12 3.01 1.40 -13.22
C LYS A 12 2.08 2.58 -12.95
N LEU A 13 2.47 3.47 -12.03
CA LEU A 13 1.76 4.71 -11.76
C LEU A 13 2.27 5.84 -12.68
N PRO A 14 1.41 6.45 -13.52
CA PRO A 14 1.81 7.54 -14.40
C PRO A 14 2.44 8.70 -13.63
N GLY A 15 3.51 9.29 -14.18
CA GLY A 15 4.22 10.39 -13.54
C GLY A 15 5.19 9.96 -12.44
N PHE A 16 5.36 8.66 -12.19
CA PHE A 16 6.37 8.10 -11.29
C PHE A 16 7.27 7.09 -12.00
N SER A 17 8.50 7.00 -11.51
CA SER A 17 9.53 6.08 -11.97
C SER A 17 10.19 5.42 -10.77
N TYR A 18 10.98 4.37 -11.00
CA TYR A 18 11.60 3.63 -9.91
C TYR A 18 12.57 4.48 -9.06
N ILE A 19 13.28 5.44 -9.68
CA ILE A 19 14.22 6.31 -8.95
C ILE A 19 13.50 7.24 -7.96
N ASP A 20 12.23 7.56 -8.20
CA ASP A 20 11.42 8.42 -7.34
C ASP A 20 11.20 7.79 -5.95
N LEU A 21 11.33 6.47 -5.81
CA LEU A 21 11.22 5.79 -4.51
C LEU A 21 12.40 6.06 -3.57
N TYR A 22 13.47 6.69 -4.08
CA TYR A 22 14.63 7.09 -3.30
C TYR A 22 14.63 8.58 -2.94
N ASP A 23 13.61 9.33 -3.39
CA ASP A 23 13.45 10.75 -3.11
C ASP A 23 12.33 10.97 -2.08
N PRO A 24 12.62 11.55 -0.90
CA PRO A 24 11.61 11.77 0.13
C PRO A 24 10.47 12.70 -0.30
N ILE A 25 10.72 13.67 -1.18
CA ILE A 25 9.70 14.58 -1.71
C ILE A 25 8.74 13.78 -2.60
N ARG A 26 9.29 12.94 -3.47
CA ARG A 26 8.49 12.11 -4.38
C ARG A 26 7.72 11.03 -3.62
N LEU A 27 8.27 10.49 -2.54
CA LEU A 27 7.54 9.60 -1.63
C LEU A 27 6.37 10.31 -0.92
N ALA A 28 6.51 11.58 -0.56
CA ALA A 28 5.40 12.37 0.00
C ALA A 28 4.28 12.60 -1.04
N GLU A 29 4.64 12.85 -2.30
CA GLU A 29 3.67 12.94 -3.40
C GLU A 29 2.97 11.59 -3.62
N LEU A 30 3.70 10.48 -3.59
CA LEU A 30 3.13 9.13 -3.69
C LEU A 30 2.17 8.82 -2.53
N THR A 31 2.51 9.26 -1.32
CA THR A 31 1.64 9.15 -0.15
C THR A 31 0.34 9.93 -0.37
N THR A 32 0.41 11.12 -0.97
CA THR A 32 -0.77 11.91 -1.32
C THR A 32 -1.67 11.19 -2.32
N VAL A 33 -1.10 10.49 -3.32
CA VAL A 33 -1.89 9.67 -4.26
C VAL A 33 -2.60 8.54 -3.53
N PHE A 34 -1.91 7.84 -2.63
CA PHE A 34 -2.52 6.80 -1.80
C PHE A 34 -3.66 7.34 -0.94
N GLU A 35 -3.47 8.48 -0.28
CA GLU A 35 -4.49 9.13 0.55
C GLU A 35 -5.75 9.48 -0.23
N GLN A 36 -5.60 10.00 -1.46
CA GLN A 36 -6.72 10.28 -2.35
C GLN A 36 -7.48 9.02 -2.74
N GLU A 37 -6.78 7.90 -2.96
CA GLU A 37 -7.42 6.62 -3.24
C GLU A 37 -8.13 6.06 -2.00
N LEU A 38 -7.50 6.15 -0.83
CA LEU A 38 -8.08 5.72 0.45
C LEU A 38 -9.37 6.48 0.74
N GLN A 39 -9.38 7.80 0.54
CA GLN A 39 -10.57 8.63 0.72
C GLN A 39 -11.71 8.23 -0.22
N LYS A 40 -11.39 7.92 -1.50
CA LYS A 40 -12.38 7.43 -2.48
C LYS A 40 -12.89 6.04 -2.13
N HIS A 41 -12.04 5.18 -1.57
CA HIS A 41 -12.39 3.82 -1.18
C HIS A 41 -13.29 3.80 0.06
N CYS A 42 -12.91 4.52 1.12
CA CYS A 42 -13.66 4.58 2.37
C CYS A 42 -13.34 5.87 3.14
N ALA A 43 -14.29 6.80 3.15
CA ALA A 43 -14.08 8.12 3.76
C ALA A 43 -13.89 8.04 5.30
N SER A 44 -14.57 7.11 5.98
CA SER A 44 -14.42 6.92 7.43
C SER A 44 -13.05 6.34 7.80
N LEU A 45 -12.54 5.38 7.01
CA LEU A 45 -11.20 4.83 7.19
C LEU A 45 -10.12 5.90 6.95
N TYR A 46 -10.30 6.73 5.92
CA TYR A 46 -9.42 7.88 5.66
C TYR A 46 -9.38 8.85 6.85
N GLN A 47 -10.52 9.19 7.45
CA GLN A 47 -10.56 10.09 8.61
C GLN A 47 -9.80 9.51 9.81
N ARG A 48 -9.96 8.21 10.09
CA ARG A 48 -9.19 7.52 11.15
C ARG A 48 -7.70 7.50 10.84
N TYR A 49 -7.32 7.26 9.59
CA TYR A 49 -5.93 7.31 9.14
C TYR A 49 -5.31 8.70 9.35
N VAL A 50 -6.01 9.78 8.98
CA VAL A 50 -5.53 11.15 9.18
C VAL A 50 -5.38 11.49 10.66
N ALA A 51 -6.34 11.09 11.50
CA ALA A 51 -6.25 11.28 12.95
C ALA A 51 -5.01 10.57 13.52
N TYR A 52 -4.80 9.32 13.14
CA TYR A 52 -3.60 8.56 13.50
C TYR A 52 -2.31 9.24 13.05
N ARG A 53 -2.25 9.73 11.80
CA ARG A 53 -1.05 10.40 11.24
C ARG A 53 -0.73 11.72 11.93
N ASN A 54 -1.74 12.51 12.28
CA ASN A 54 -1.53 13.82 12.91
C ASN A 54 -1.11 13.70 14.38
N GLY A 55 -1.66 12.74 15.11
CA GLY A 55 -1.34 12.50 16.52
C GLY A 55 -0.27 11.44 16.76
N ASN A 56 0.34 10.87 15.71
CA ASN A 56 1.21 9.68 15.78
C ASN A 56 0.59 8.51 16.59
N GLY A 57 -0.75 8.43 16.64
CA GLY A 57 -1.48 7.47 17.45
C GLY A 57 -1.45 7.69 18.98
N GLU A 58 -0.87 8.78 19.48
CA GLU A 58 -0.78 9.06 20.93
C GLU A 58 -2.15 9.30 21.58
N ASP A 59 -3.09 9.86 20.84
CA ASP A 59 -4.46 10.12 21.28
C ASP A 59 -5.42 8.95 21.05
N MET A 60 -4.92 7.79 20.59
CA MET A 60 -5.72 6.60 20.27
C MET A 60 -5.39 5.47 21.24
N LYS A 61 -6.39 4.65 21.56
CA LYS A 61 -6.14 3.42 22.32
C LYS A 61 -5.34 2.42 21.47
N PRO A 62 -4.51 1.56 22.09
CA PRO A 62 -3.76 0.55 21.35
C PRO A 62 -4.63 -0.36 20.47
N GLU A 63 -5.84 -0.71 20.93
CA GLU A 63 -6.77 -1.54 20.17
C GLU A 63 -7.29 -0.81 18.92
N GLU A 64 -7.55 0.49 19.02
CA GLU A 64 -8.02 1.33 17.91
C GLU A 64 -6.94 1.48 16.83
N VAL A 65 -5.67 1.59 17.25
CA VAL A 65 -4.51 1.61 16.33
C VAL A 65 -4.38 0.26 15.64
N SER A 66 -4.45 -0.84 16.39
CA SER A 66 -4.35 -2.19 15.82
C SER A 66 -5.45 -2.45 14.80
N GLU A 67 -6.71 -2.12 15.15
CA GLU A 67 -7.86 -2.26 14.26
C GLU A 67 -7.70 -1.42 12.99
N LEU A 68 -7.27 -0.15 13.13
CA LEU A 68 -6.95 0.71 11.99
C LEU A 68 -5.90 0.10 11.06
N LEU A 69 -4.80 -0.42 11.61
CA LEU A 69 -3.74 -1.04 10.81
C LEU A 69 -4.22 -2.28 10.07
N VAL A 70 -5.05 -3.11 10.71
CA VAL A 70 -5.65 -4.30 10.09
C VAL A 70 -6.60 -3.92 8.94
N GLU A 71 -7.44 -2.90 9.14
CA GLU A 71 -8.34 -2.41 8.10
C GLU A 71 -7.60 -1.74 6.94
N LEU A 72 -6.50 -1.03 7.22
CA LEU A 72 -5.71 -0.31 6.21
C LEU A 72 -4.82 -1.23 5.38
N ALA A 73 -4.30 -2.31 5.99
CA ALA A 73 -3.39 -3.26 5.36
C ALA A 73 -3.84 -3.78 3.98
N PRO A 74 -5.09 -4.24 3.76
CA PRO A 74 -5.52 -4.69 2.43
C PRO A 74 -5.51 -3.56 1.40
N VAL A 75 -5.94 -2.34 1.77
CA VAL A 75 -5.99 -1.18 0.88
C VAL A 75 -4.58 -0.76 0.45
N LEU A 76 -3.65 -0.70 1.40
CA LEU A 76 -2.24 -0.41 1.13
C LEU A 76 -1.61 -1.51 0.27
N GLY A 77 -1.88 -2.79 0.57
CA GLY A 77 -1.39 -3.91 -0.22
C GLY A 77 -1.87 -3.88 -1.67
N ASP A 78 -3.13 -3.52 -1.90
CA ASP A 78 -3.67 -3.34 -3.25
C ASP A 78 -3.03 -2.17 -3.98
N PHE A 79 -2.79 -1.05 -3.29
CA PHE A 79 -2.10 0.09 -3.86
C PHE A 79 -0.67 -0.26 -4.30
N VAL A 80 0.10 -0.94 -3.44
CA VAL A 80 1.47 -1.36 -3.76
C VAL A 80 1.48 -2.40 -4.89
N ALA A 81 0.53 -3.33 -4.93
CA ALA A 81 0.41 -4.28 -6.03
C ALA A 81 0.20 -3.57 -7.37
N ARG A 82 -0.70 -2.58 -7.43
CA ARG A 82 -0.89 -1.74 -8.62
C ARG A 82 0.34 -0.91 -8.97
N LEU A 83 1.05 -0.39 -7.96
CA LEU A 83 2.26 0.42 -8.15
C LEU A 83 3.32 -0.34 -8.95
N PHE A 84 3.45 -1.65 -8.74
CA PHE A 84 4.42 -2.51 -9.42
C PHE A 84 3.83 -3.38 -10.54
N GLY A 85 2.50 -3.43 -10.68
CA GLY A 85 1.81 -4.25 -11.68
C GLY A 85 1.86 -5.75 -11.36
N VAL A 86 1.69 -6.11 -10.08
CA VAL A 86 1.77 -7.49 -9.55
C VAL A 86 0.45 -7.94 -8.92
N GLU A 87 -0.67 -7.40 -9.37
CA GLU A 87 -2.00 -7.68 -8.80
C GLU A 87 -2.39 -9.15 -8.94
N SER A 88 -2.03 -9.78 -10.06
CA SER A 88 -2.36 -11.18 -10.33
C SER A 88 -1.58 -12.13 -9.42
N GLU A 89 -0.29 -11.85 -9.23
CA GLU A 89 0.63 -12.57 -8.36
C GLU A 89 0.19 -12.44 -6.90
N ARG A 90 -0.19 -11.24 -6.47
CA ARG A 90 -0.75 -11.00 -5.14
C ARG A 90 -2.03 -11.81 -4.93
N ALA A 91 -2.96 -11.77 -5.87
CA ALA A 91 -4.21 -12.51 -5.77
C ALA A 91 -3.97 -14.03 -5.67
N ALA A 92 -3.06 -14.57 -6.48
CA ALA A 92 -2.66 -15.97 -6.43
C ALA A 92 -2.04 -16.32 -5.06
N GLN A 93 -1.18 -15.46 -4.51
CA GLN A 93 -0.57 -15.68 -3.20
C GLN A 93 -1.59 -15.64 -2.06
N THR A 94 -2.54 -14.69 -2.08
CA THR A 94 -3.63 -14.64 -1.10
C THR A 94 -4.49 -15.90 -1.13
N GLN A 95 -4.80 -16.41 -2.34
CA GLN A 95 -5.55 -17.65 -2.48
C GLN A 95 -4.80 -18.84 -1.89
N ARG A 96 -3.50 -18.98 -2.19
CA ARG A 96 -2.66 -20.06 -1.64
C ARG A 96 -2.64 -20.06 -0.12
N ILE A 97 -2.39 -18.90 0.49
CA ILE A 97 -2.37 -18.76 1.94
C ILE A 97 -3.70 -19.22 2.54
N ARG A 98 -4.84 -18.84 1.93
CA ARG A 98 -6.16 -19.26 2.41
C ARG A 98 -6.32 -20.79 2.38
N PHE A 99 -5.88 -21.45 1.31
CA PHE A 99 -5.94 -22.90 1.18
C PHE A 99 -5.03 -23.65 2.17
N ASP A 100 -3.88 -23.08 2.57
CA ASP A 100 -2.98 -23.71 3.54
C ASP A 100 -3.57 -23.78 4.97
N PHE A 101 -4.64 -23.02 5.24
CA PHE A 101 -5.34 -22.98 6.53
C PHE A 101 -6.73 -23.65 6.52
N GLU A 102 -7.13 -24.27 5.40
CA GLU A 102 -8.35 -25.08 5.25
C GLU A 102 -8.04 -26.58 5.39
#